data_AF-A0A0N1IMF6-F1
#
_entry.id   AF-A0A0N1IMF6-F1
#
_cell.length_a   1.000
_cell.length_b   1.000
_cell.length_c   1.000
_cell.angle_alpha   90.00
_cell.angle_beta   90.00
_cell.angle_gamma   90.00
#
_symmetry.space_group_name_H-M   'P 1'
#
loop_
_entity.id
_entity.type
_entity.pdbx_description
1 polymer ?
#
loop_
_entity_poly.entity_id
_entity_poly.type
_entity_poly.pdbx_seq_one_letter_code
_entity_poly.pdbx_strand_id
1 'polypeptide(L)'
;MPVDYSARLEALRQLYERVLQKDESIPESAYKEAGVKNKARIKDIEKEISAVKKMVSMEVKKVVDEDIEKETAQLAKESGITVEEFKATVLGTDRPSKANFAAASALQKKERADQRQLKEMRRQLDLGEFDMQVDYV
;
A
#
# COMPACT_ATOMS: atom_id res chain seq x y z
N MET A 1 -8.65 -28.20 8.92
CA MET A 1 -8.30 -28.62 7.55
C MET A 1 -8.27 -27.36 6.70
N PRO A 2 -7.15 -27.00 6.06
CA PRO A 2 -7.15 -25.94 5.05
C PRO A 2 -8.17 -26.32 3.97
N VAL A 3 -9.01 -25.37 3.58
CA VAL A 3 -10.02 -25.60 2.54
C VAL A 3 -9.29 -25.49 1.21
N ASP A 4 -9.22 -26.58 0.43
CA ASP A 4 -8.60 -26.54 -0.90
C ASP A 4 -9.51 -25.82 -1.90
N TYR A 5 -9.32 -24.50 -2.01
CA TYR A 5 -10.03 -23.67 -2.99
C TYR A 5 -9.55 -23.89 -4.43
N SER A 6 -8.41 -24.55 -4.63
CA SER A 6 -7.82 -24.86 -5.95
C SER A 6 -8.76 -25.71 -6.80
N ALA A 7 -9.25 -26.83 -6.24
CA ALA A 7 -10.18 -27.73 -6.92
C ALA A 7 -11.49 -27.01 -7.29
N ARG A 8 -12.01 -26.15 -6.40
CA ARG A 8 -13.22 -25.37 -6.67
C ARG A 8 -12.99 -24.30 -7.75
N LEU A 9 -11.84 -23.62 -7.75
CA LEU A 9 -11.48 -22.64 -8.78
C LEU A 9 -11.33 -23.28 -10.16
N GLU A 10 -10.73 -24.48 -10.21
CA GLU A 10 -10.62 -25.26 -11.45
C GLU A 10 -11.99 -25.67 -11.97
N ALA A 11 -12.87 -26.19 -11.10
CA ALA A 11 -14.24 -26.54 -11.47
C ALA A 11 -15.03 -25.31 -11.99
N LEU A 12 -14.92 -24.15 -11.32
CA LEU A 12 -15.53 -22.90 -11.76
C LEU A 12 -15.01 -22.43 -13.13
N ARG A 13 -13.71 -22.59 -13.39
CA ARG A 13 -13.08 -22.24 -14.67
C ARG A 13 -13.55 -23.16 -15.80
N GLN A 14 -13.54 -24.47 -15.58
CA GLN A 14 -14.03 -25.44 -16.56
C GLN A 14 -15.51 -25.19 -16.89
N LEU A 15 -16.32 -24.87 -15.88
CA LEU A 15 -17.71 -24.54 -16.07
C LEU A 15 -17.87 -23.23 -16.87
N TYR A 16 -17.09 -22.20 -16.56
CA TYR A 16 -17.08 -20.95 -17.33
C TYR A 16 -16.78 -21.17 -18.80
N GLU A 17 -15.76 -21.98 -19.11
CA GLU A 17 -15.36 -22.30 -20.49
C GLU A 17 -16.47 -23.05 -21.24
N ARG A 18 -17.09 -24.07 -20.63
CA ARG A 18 -18.23 -24.82 -21.22
C ARG A 18 -19.45 -23.94 -21.49
N VAL A 19 -19.79 -23.06 -20.54
CA VAL A 19 -20.91 -22.12 -20.71
C VAL A 19 -20.60 -21.09 -21.81
N LEU A 20 -19.34 -20.68 -21.97
CA LEU A 20 -18.90 -19.77 -23.03
C LEU A 20 -18.91 -20.43 -24.41
N GLN A 21 -18.55 -21.71 -24.48
CA GLN A 21 -18.63 -22.54 -25.70
C GLN A 21 -20.07 -22.89 -26.11
N LYS A 22 -21.06 -22.54 -25.27
CA LYS A 22 -22.50 -22.85 -25.47
C LYS A 22 -22.76 -24.34 -25.63
N ASP A 23 -22.04 -25.16 -24.88
CA ASP A 23 -22.27 -26.60 -24.87
C ASP A 23 -23.73 -26.89 -24.48
N GLU A 24 -24.45 -27.61 -25.33
CA GLU A 24 -25.89 -27.85 -25.16
C GLU A 24 -26.19 -28.81 -23.99
N SER A 25 -25.18 -29.56 -23.52
CA SER A 25 -25.32 -30.57 -22.47
C SER A 25 -24.24 -30.45 -21.40
N ILE A 26 -24.36 -29.43 -20.54
CA ILE A 26 -23.52 -29.32 -19.34
C ILE A 26 -24.15 -30.18 -18.23
N PRO A 27 -23.46 -31.19 -17.69
CA PRO A 27 -24.01 -32.06 -16.67
C PRO A 27 -24.21 -31.30 -15.35
N GLU A 28 -25.27 -31.64 -14.61
CA GLU A 28 -25.57 -31.02 -13.31
C GLU A 28 -24.45 -31.23 -12.28
N SER A 29 -23.66 -32.30 -12.43
CA SER A 29 -22.48 -32.55 -11.60
C SER A 29 -21.46 -31.42 -11.70
N ALA A 30 -21.25 -30.83 -12.88
CA ALA A 30 -20.30 -29.74 -13.06
C ALA A 30 -20.70 -28.49 -12.27
N TYR A 31 -22.00 -28.18 -12.20
CA TYR A 31 -22.51 -27.07 -11.39
C TYR A 31 -22.34 -27.33 -9.89
N LYS A 32 -22.60 -28.58 -9.45
CA LYS A 32 -22.43 -28.98 -8.05
C LYS A 32 -20.97 -28.94 -7.60
N GLU A 33 -20.04 -29.40 -8.43
CA GLU A 33 -18.60 -29.36 -8.16
C GLU A 33 -18.08 -27.92 -8.05
N ALA A 34 -18.59 -27.01 -8.88
CA ALA A 34 -18.27 -25.59 -8.82
C ALA A 34 -18.93 -24.86 -7.62
N GLY A 35 -19.96 -25.45 -7.01
CA GLY A 35 -20.73 -24.87 -5.92
C GLY A 35 -21.76 -23.83 -6.37
N VAL A 36 -22.13 -23.83 -7.65
CA VAL A 36 -23.03 -22.86 -8.28
C VAL A 36 -24.40 -23.51 -8.54
N LYS A 37 -25.47 -22.71 -8.62
CA LYS A 37 -26.81 -23.20 -8.99
C LYS A 37 -26.81 -23.80 -10.41
N ASN A 38 -27.62 -24.84 -10.63
CA ASN A 38 -27.84 -25.42 -11.96
C ASN A 38 -28.29 -24.32 -12.96
N LYS A 39 -27.71 -24.30 -14.16
CA LYS A 39 -27.96 -23.30 -15.21
C LYS A 39 -27.67 -21.85 -14.77
N ALA A 40 -26.68 -21.65 -13.91
CA ALA A 40 -26.22 -20.32 -13.54
C ALA A 40 -25.73 -19.53 -14.77
N ARG A 41 -25.96 -18.21 -14.73
CA ARG A 41 -25.51 -17.31 -15.79
C ARG A 41 -23.99 -17.12 -15.70
N ILE A 42 -23.36 -16.78 -16.83
CA ILE A 42 -21.93 -16.42 -16.90
C ILE A 42 -21.56 -15.41 -15.80
N LYS A 43 -22.37 -14.37 -15.60
CA LYS A 43 -22.16 -13.35 -14.57
C LYS A 43 -22.16 -13.89 -13.14
N ASP A 44 -22.94 -14.94 -12.86
CA ASP A 44 -23.00 -15.53 -11.52
C ASP A 44 -21.75 -16.38 -11.26
N ILE A 45 -21.28 -17.09 -12.29
CA ILE A 45 -20.02 -17.86 -12.26
C ILE A 45 -18.81 -16.93 -12.07
N GLU A 46 -18.77 -15.80 -12.78
CA GLU A 46 -17.71 -14.77 -12.64
C GLU A 46 -17.68 -14.19 -11.22
N LYS A 47 -18.86 -13.91 -10.64
CA LYS A 47 -18.95 -13.45 -9.25
C LYS A 47 -18.40 -14.48 -8.28
N GLU A 48 -18.75 -15.75 -8.44
CA GLU A 48 -18.21 -16.82 -7.59
C GLU A 48 -16.69 -16.99 -7.75
N ILE A 49 -16.16 -16.95 -8.98
CA ILE A 49 -14.70 -16.95 -9.23
C ILE A 49 -14.03 -15.80 -8.47
N SER A 50 -14.61 -14.60 -8.54
CA SER A 50 -14.05 -13.43 -7.85
C SER A 50 -14.11 -13.57 -6.31
N ALA A 51 -15.18 -14.17 -5.78
CA ALA A 51 -15.35 -14.40 -4.36
C ALA A 51 -14.34 -15.43 -3.84
N VAL A 52 -14.17 -16.56 -4.56
CA VAL A 52 -13.21 -17.59 -4.18
C VAL A 52 -11.78 -17.07 -4.26
N LYS A 53 -11.42 -16.29 -5.29
CA LYS A 53 -10.11 -15.63 -5.37
C LYS A 53 -9.84 -14.68 -4.19
N LYS A 54 -10.86 -13.95 -3.73
CA LYS A 54 -10.74 -13.10 -2.54
C LYS A 54 -10.51 -13.93 -1.28
N MET A 55 -11.22 -15.04 -1.10
CA MET A 55 -11.01 -15.95 0.03
C MET A 55 -9.57 -16.49 0.06
N VAL A 56 -9.06 -16.99 -1.07
CA VAL A 56 -7.67 -17.45 -1.20
C VAL A 56 -6.69 -16.33 -0.87
N SER A 57 -6.91 -15.13 -1.41
CA SER A 57 -6.03 -13.98 -1.10
C SER A 57 -6.02 -13.63 0.39
N MET A 58 -7.17 -13.70 1.07
CA MET A 58 -7.23 -13.45 2.52
C MET A 58 -6.51 -14.53 3.31
N GLU A 59 -6.63 -15.80 2.93
CA GLU A 59 -5.94 -16.89 3.62
C GLU A 59 -4.42 -16.83 3.42
N VAL A 60 -3.96 -16.56 2.19
CA VAL A 60 -2.53 -16.35 1.92
C VAL A 60 -2.00 -15.18 2.75
N LYS A 61 -2.74 -14.07 2.83
CA LYS A 61 -2.36 -12.93 3.67
C LYS A 61 -2.24 -13.31 5.13
N LYS A 62 -3.18 -14.08 5.68
CA LYS A 62 -3.11 -14.55 7.06
C LYS A 62 -1.86 -15.41 7.31
N VAL A 63 -1.57 -16.35 6.41
CA VAL A 63 -0.36 -17.19 6.52
C VAL A 63 0.91 -16.33 6.48
N VAL A 64 0.97 -15.38 5.55
CA VAL A 64 2.11 -14.45 5.44
C VAL A 64 2.22 -13.57 6.69
N ASP A 65 1.11 -13.04 7.21
CA ASP A 65 1.11 -12.22 8.42
C ASP A 65 1.58 -13.03 9.64
N GLU A 66 1.12 -14.28 9.78
CA GLU A 66 1.57 -15.20 10.82
C GLU A 66 3.07 -15.54 10.71
N ASP A 67 3.58 -15.72 9.49
CA ASP A 67 5.00 -15.99 9.27
C ASP A 67 5.87 -14.76 9.53
N ILE A 68 5.41 -13.57 9.14
CA ILE A 68 6.04 -12.30 9.50
C ILE A 68 6.05 -12.11 11.02
N GLU A 69 4.97 -12.48 11.72
CA GLU A 69 4.95 -12.42 13.19
C GLU A 69 5.95 -13.37 13.84
N LYS A 70 6.12 -14.58 13.30
CA LYS A 70 7.14 -15.53 13.79
C LYS A 70 8.56 -15.01 13.52
N GLU A 71 8.82 -14.52 12.31
CA GLU A 71 10.12 -13.96 11.93
C GLU A 71 10.46 -12.73 12.77
N THR A 72 9.52 -11.80 12.94
CA THR A 72 9.73 -10.62 13.79
C THR A 72 9.95 -11.00 15.25
N ALA A 73 9.27 -12.03 15.77
CA ALA A 73 9.51 -12.54 17.11
C ALA A 73 10.89 -13.21 17.27
N GLN A 74 11.39 -13.88 16.23
CA GLN A 74 12.74 -14.46 16.21
C GLN A 74 13.81 -13.36 16.15
N LEU A 75 13.67 -12.39 15.25
CA LEU A 75 14.59 -11.27 15.10
C LEU A 75 14.64 -10.38 16.36
N ALA A 76 13.50 -10.18 17.03
CA ALA A 76 13.45 -9.48 18.31
C ALA A 76 14.23 -10.23 19.41
N LYS A 77 14.09 -11.56 19.48
CA LYS A 77 14.86 -12.40 20.42
C LYS A 77 16.37 -12.36 20.14
N GLU A 78 16.76 -12.42 18.87
CA GLU A 78 18.17 -12.37 18.45
C GLU A 78 18.81 -11.00 18.75
N SER A 79 18.05 -9.92 18.63
CA SER A 79 18.50 -8.56 18.94
C SER A 79 18.41 -8.19 20.41
N GLY A 80 17.80 -9.02 21.26
CA GLY A 80 17.63 -8.75 22.69
C GLY A 80 16.64 -7.61 22.99
N ILE A 81 15.78 -7.29 22.04
CA ILE A 81 14.80 -6.19 22.08
C ILE A 81 13.39 -6.79 22.18
N THR A 82 12.42 -6.05 22.72
CA THR A 82 11.03 -6.52 22.75
C THR A 82 10.40 -6.49 21.35
N VAL A 83 9.43 -7.37 21.08
CA VAL A 83 8.74 -7.44 19.78
C VAL A 83 8.05 -6.12 19.43
N GLU A 84 7.57 -5.38 20.44
CA GLU A 84 6.93 -4.07 20.26
C GLU A 84 7.92 -2.99 19.82
N GLU A 85 9.10 -2.95 20.42
CA GLU A 85 10.20 -2.04 20.03
C GLU A 85 10.75 -2.38 18.64
N PHE A 86 10.84 -3.67 18.30
CA PHE A 86 11.23 -4.12 16.95
C PHE A 86 10.18 -3.75 15.90
N LYS A 87 8.89 -3.93 16.21
CA LYS A 87 7.79 -3.49 15.33
C LYS A 87 7.79 -1.96 15.18
N ALA A 88 8.04 -1.19 16.24
CA ALA A 88 8.11 0.27 16.15
C ALA A 88 9.26 0.76 15.25
N THR A 89 10.43 0.12 15.33
CA THR A 89 11.62 0.49 14.54
C THR A 89 11.52 0.01 13.08
N VAL A 90 10.99 -1.19 12.81
CA VAL A 90 10.91 -1.78 11.46
C VAL A 90 9.65 -1.37 10.69
N LEU A 91 8.47 -1.34 11.33
CA LEU A 91 7.21 -0.91 10.68
C LEU A 91 7.04 0.61 10.65
N GLY A 92 7.96 1.37 11.27
CA GLY A 92 8.07 2.81 11.10
C GLY A 92 6.83 3.54 11.60
N THR A 93 6.62 3.57 12.91
CA THR A 93 5.82 4.63 13.55
C THR A 93 6.44 6.02 13.35
N ASP A 94 7.68 6.09 12.88
CA ASP A 94 8.37 7.31 12.43
C ASP A 94 8.17 7.65 10.95
N ARG A 95 7.10 7.17 10.29
CA ARG A 95 6.63 7.88 9.10
C ARG A 95 6.20 9.28 9.53
N PRO A 96 6.86 10.37 9.10
CA PRO A 96 6.45 11.70 9.51
C PRO A 96 4.99 11.87 9.13
N SER A 97 4.14 12.11 10.14
CA SER A 97 2.72 12.35 9.93
C SER A 97 2.55 13.52 8.94
N LYS A 98 1.39 13.63 8.29
CA LYS A 98 1.10 14.78 7.40
C LYS A 98 1.34 16.14 8.08
N ALA A 99 1.21 16.21 9.40
CA ALA A 99 1.52 17.38 10.21
C ALA A 99 3.04 17.68 10.26
N ASN A 100 3.87 16.66 10.43
CA ASN A 100 5.34 16.80 10.42
C ASN A 100 5.84 17.23 9.03
N PHE A 101 5.19 16.77 7.96
CA PHE A 101 5.52 17.19 6.60
C PHE A 101 5.18 18.67 6.34
N ALA A 102 4.02 19.13 6.82
CA ALA A 102 3.63 20.53 6.72
C ALA A 102 4.60 21.44 7.49
N ALA A 103 4.99 21.07 8.71
CA ALA A 103 5.97 21.81 9.51
C ALA A 103 7.35 21.87 8.83
N ALA A 104 7.86 20.75 8.33
CA ALA A 104 9.13 20.68 7.60
C ALA A 104 9.10 21.56 6.32
N SER A 105 7.99 21.56 5.58
CA SER A 105 7.84 22.39 4.38
C SER A 105 7.79 23.89 4.70
N ALA A 106 7.19 24.27 5.84
CA ALA A 106 7.12 25.66 6.29
C ALA A 106 8.50 26.17 6.74
N LEU A 107 9.27 25.33 7.44
CA LEU A 107 10.66 25.60 7.82
C LEU A 107 11.55 25.83 6.59
N GLN A 108 11.50 24.93 5.60
CA GLN A 108 12.26 25.10 4.35
C GLN A 108 11.89 26.37 3.58
N LYS A 109 10.61 26.77 3.60
CA LYS A 109 10.18 28.02 2.96
C LYS A 109 10.75 29.26 3.67
N LYS A 110 10.78 29.26 5.00
CA LYS A 110 11.39 30.33 5.80
C LYS A 110 12.89 30.42 5.55
N GLU A 111 13.61 29.29 5.61
CA GLU A 111 15.05 29.25 5.34
C GLU A 111 15.41 29.82 3.96
N ARG A 112 14.62 29.50 2.93
CA ARG A 112 14.82 30.07 1.58
C ARG A 112 14.53 31.57 1.52
N ALA A 113 13.56 32.06 2.29
CA ALA A 113 13.27 33.50 2.36
C ALA A 113 14.41 34.24 3.07
N ASP A 114 14.90 33.71 4.18
CA ASP A 114 16.00 34.29 4.95
C ASP A 114 17.30 34.33 4.12
N GLN A 115 17.59 33.26 3.36
CA GLN A 115 18.73 33.22 2.44
C GLN A 115 18.63 34.28 1.32
N ARG A 116 17.42 34.56 0.82
CA ARG A 116 17.21 35.62 -0.19
C ARG A 116 17.42 37.01 0.41
N GLN A 117 16.86 37.26 1.60
CA GLN A 117 17.03 38.52 2.31
C GLN A 117 18.50 38.78 2.61
N LEU A 118 19.24 37.78 3.10
CA LEU A 118 20.69 37.91 3.33
C LEU A 118 21.45 38.25 2.04
N LYS A 119 21.06 37.69 0.91
CA LYS A 119 21.67 37.98 -0.39
C LYS A 119 21.35 39.40 -0.86
N GLU A 120 20.12 39.86 -0.68
CA GLU A 120 19.70 41.23 -1.02
C GLU A 120 20.39 42.27 -0.14
N MET A 121 20.47 42.04 1.17
CA MET A 121 21.20 42.90 2.11
C MET A 121 22.69 43.00 1.75
N ARG A 122 23.33 41.87 1.42
CA ARG A 122 24.73 41.87 0.95
C ARG A 122 24.88 42.69 -0.33
N ARG A 123 23.96 42.51 -1.29
CA ARG A 123 23.98 43.28 -2.54
C ARG A 123 23.80 44.78 -2.32
N GLN A 124 22.94 45.19 -1.38
CA GLN A 124 22.75 46.61 -1.03
C GLN A 124 24.00 47.20 -0.39
N LEU A 125 24.65 46.46 0.51
CA LEU A 125 25.94 46.86 1.10
C LEU A 125 27.03 46.99 0.02
N ASP A 126 27.10 46.04 -0.92
CA ASP A 126 28.09 46.04 -2.01
C ASP A 126 27.85 47.14 -3.04
N LEU A 127 26.60 47.59 -3.24
CA LEU A 127 26.24 48.67 -4.16
C LEU A 127 26.53 50.07 -3.59
N GLY A 128 26.93 50.18 -2.32
CA GLY A 128 27.43 51.43 -1.76
C GLY A 128 26.43 52.58 -1.79
N GLU A 129 25.13 52.32 -1.66
CA GLU A 129 24.10 53.36 -1.48
C GLU A 129 24.14 53.90 -0.03
N PHE A 130 25.28 54.44 0.38
CA PHE A 130 25.35 55.38 1.48
C PHE A 130 25.26 56.78 0.89
N ASP A 131 24.24 57.51 1.34
CA ASP A 131 23.87 58.86 0.98
C ASP A 131 25.11 59.76 0.80
N MET A 132 25.46 60.10 -0.46
CA MET A 132 26.45 61.15 -0.75
C MET A 132 25.81 62.54 -0.53
N GLN A 133 25.23 62.78 0.65
CA GLN A 133 24.95 64.13 1.11
C GLN A 133 26.28 64.76 1.52
N VAL A 134 26.96 65.35 0.53
CA VAL A 134 28.07 66.26 0.77
C VAL A 134 27.45 67.63 1.01
N ASP A 135 27.35 68.05 2.27
CA ASP A 135 27.08 69.45 2.61
C ASP A 135 28.26 70.28 2.11
N TYR A 136 28.03 71.05 1.04
CA TYR A 136 28.97 72.06 0.59
C TYR A 136 28.95 73.23 1.58
N VAL A 137 30.05 73.43 2.31
CA VAL A 137 30.37 74.67 3.04
C VAL A 137 31.15 75.61 2.14
#